data_AF-A0A2G5FE54-F1
#
_entry.id   AF-A0A2G5FE54-F1
#
_cell.length_a   1.000
_cell.length_b   1.000
_cell.length_c   1.000
_cell.angle_alpha   90.00
_cell.angle_beta   90.00
_cell.angle_gamma   90.00
#
_symmetry.space_group_name_H-M   'P 1'
#
loop_
_entity.id
_entity.type
_entity.pdbx_description
1 polymer ?
#
loop_
_entity_poly.entity_id
_entity_poly.type
_entity_poly.pdbx_seq_one_letter_code
_entity_poly.pdbx_strand_id
1 'polypeptide(L)'
;MTTTEQALEKEIIELSDYDTAAEALRQLKHLNKAVAEQLAVDILRSNKGDEYFQASAFETLYSVNLHKGIELIKNPPMPLNTATLSAMIECITEDSGVVVDHPEILEVAKVLKETIRNLNSQEIHRIQDTLEWFLETYPDI
;
A
#
# COMPACT_ATOMS: atom_id res chain seq x y z
N MET A 1 -1.92 -23.32 10.46
CA MET A 1 -3.04 -22.52 9.97
C MET A 1 -4.36 -23.16 10.38
N THR A 2 -5.36 -22.35 10.70
CA THR A 2 -6.73 -22.80 10.99
C THR A 2 -7.53 -23.02 9.70
N THR A 3 -8.67 -23.73 9.77
CA THR A 3 -9.58 -23.90 8.63
C THR A 3 -10.05 -22.55 8.07
N THR A 4 -10.28 -21.56 8.95
CA THR A 4 -10.66 -20.20 8.55
C THR A 4 -9.53 -19.50 7.81
N GLU A 5 -8.29 -19.57 8.31
CA GLU A 5 -7.12 -18.99 7.62
C GLU A 5 -6.91 -19.60 6.24
N GLN A 6 -7.09 -20.92 6.11
CA GLN A 6 -6.99 -21.62 4.81
C GLN A 6 -8.08 -21.19 3.84
N ALA A 7 -9.30 -20.96 4.31
CA ALA A 7 -10.40 -20.48 3.48
C ALA A 7 -10.14 -19.05 2.98
N LEU A 8 -9.63 -18.17 3.84
CA LEU A 8 -9.27 -16.79 3.48
C LEU A 8 -8.09 -16.76 2.50
N GLU A 9 -7.02 -17.54 2.75
CA GLU A 9 -5.90 -17.66 1.82
C GLU A 9 -6.38 -18.15 0.45
N LYS A 10 -7.26 -19.15 0.42
CA LYS A 10 -7.83 -19.66 -0.83
C LYS A 10 -8.59 -18.56 -1.60
N GLU A 11 -9.45 -17.81 -0.91
CA GLU A 11 -10.20 -16.69 -1.51
C GLU A 11 -9.27 -15.64 -2.15
N ILE A 12 -8.19 -15.29 -1.44
CA ILE A 12 -7.18 -14.34 -1.92
C ILE A 12 -6.45 -14.86 -3.16
N ILE A 13 -6.12 -16.16 -3.21
CA ILE A 13 -5.36 -16.77 -4.31
C ILE A 13 -6.22 -17.01 -5.54
N GLU A 14 -7.50 -17.36 -5.36
CA GLU A 14 -8.41 -17.66 -6.47
C GLU A 14 -8.79 -16.43 -7.28
N LEU A 15 -8.67 -15.22 -6.70
CA LEU A 15 -8.86 -13.93 -7.39
C LEU A 15 -10.19 -13.87 -8.17
N SER A 16 -11.23 -14.55 -7.66
CA SER A 16 -12.53 -14.65 -8.32
C SER A 16 -13.33 -13.36 -8.19
N ASP A 17 -13.17 -12.66 -7.07
CA ASP A 17 -13.78 -11.37 -6.78
C ASP A 17 -12.79 -10.53 -5.95
N TYR A 18 -12.41 -9.36 -6.46
CA TYR A 18 -11.34 -8.56 -5.85
C TYR A 18 -11.76 -7.87 -4.56
N ASP A 19 -13.03 -7.50 -4.42
CA ASP A 19 -13.55 -6.92 -3.17
C ASP A 19 -13.56 -7.98 -2.06
N THR A 20 -13.98 -9.20 -2.38
CA THR A 20 -13.97 -10.33 -1.46
C THR A 20 -12.54 -10.75 -1.11
N ALA A 21 -11.62 -10.76 -2.09
CA ALA A 21 -10.22 -11.04 -1.85
C ALA A 21 -9.56 -9.97 -0.97
N ALA A 22 -9.86 -8.68 -1.19
CA ALA A 22 -9.36 -7.58 -0.35
C ALA A 22 -9.85 -7.74 1.09
N GLU A 23 -11.13 -8.05 1.27
CA GLU A 23 -11.72 -8.27 2.58
C GLU A 23 -11.13 -9.51 3.28
N ALA A 24 -10.92 -10.58 2.54
CA ALA A 24 -10.25 -11.77 3.06
C ALA A 24 -8.82 -11.47 3.51
N LEU A 25 -8.08 -10.64 2.75
CA LEU A 25 -6.72 -10.21 3.10
C LEU A 25 -6.72 -9.34 4.37
N ARG A 26 -7.67 -8.42 4.50
CA ARG A 26 -7.86 -7.62 5.73
C ARG A 26 -8.14 -8.49 6.95
N GLN A 27 -9.05 -9.45 6.83
CA GLN A 27 -9.33 -10.40 7.91
C GLN A 27 -8.12 -11.25 8.26
N LEU A 28 -7.39 -11.73 7.25
CA LEU A 28 -6.21 -12.56 7.45
C LEU A 28 -5.09 -11.81 8.16
N LYS A 29 -4.93 -10.50 7.94
CA LYS A 29 -3.98 -9.67 8.70
C LYS A 29 -4.23 -9.71 10.21
N HIS A 30 -5.48 -9.86 10.65
CA HIS A 30 -5.82 -9.95 12.07
C HIS A 30 -5.63 -11.36 12.65
N LEU A 31 -5.76 -12.40 11.81
CA LEU A 31 -5.66 -13.80 12.23
C LEU A 31 -4.22 -14.33 12.13
N ASN A 32 -3.54 -14.02 11.04
CA ASN A 32 -2.21 -14.52 10.72
C ASN A 32 -1.41 -13.48 9.91
N LYS A 33 -0.79 -12.54 10.63
CA LYS A 33 0.02 -11.46 10.07
C LYS A 33 1.11 -11.94 9.12
N ALA A 34 1.77 -13.06 9.42
CA ALA A 34 2.86 -13.58 8.61
C ALA A 34 2.38 -14.03 7.22
N VAL A 35 1.22 -14.70 7.16
CA VAL A 35 0.64 -15.12 5.87
C VAL A 35 0.08 -13.90 5.12
N ALA A 36 -0.60 -12.97 5.80
CA ALA A 36 -1.08 -11.74 5.18
C ALA A 36 0.06 -10.91 4.59
N GLU A 37 1.18 -10.78 5.31
CA GLU A 37 2.41 -10.13 4.81
C GLU A 37 2.92 -10.83 3.54
N GLN A 38 3.04 -12.16 3.57
CA GLN A 38 3.54 -12.94 2.42
C GLN A 38 2.64 -12.76 1.19
N LEU A 39 1.32 -12.85 1.37
CA LEU A 39 0.35 -12.68 0.28
C LEU A 39 0.37 -11.25 -0.26
N ALA A 40 0.40 -10.25 0.61
CA ALA A 40 0.45 -8.85 0.19
C ALA A 40 1.70 -8.53 -0.64
N VAL A 41 2.87 -9.04 -0.22
CA VAL A 41 4.11 -8.91 -1.00
C VAL A 41 3.99 -9.59 -2.36
N ASP A 42 3.42 -10.80 -2.41
CA ASP A 42 3.22 -11.53 -3.66
C ASP A 42 2.24 -10.82 -4.61
N ILE A 43 1.13 -10.29 -4.08
CA ILE A 43 0.15 -9.50 -4.85
C ILE A 43 0.82 -8.29 -5.49
N LEU A 44 1.58 -7.51 -4.71
CA LEU A 44 2.24 -6.30 -5.17
C LEU A 44 3.37 -6.58 -6.16
N ARG A 45 4.25 -7.55 -5.86
CA ARG A 45 5.39 -7.86 -6.74
C ARG A 45 4.99 -8.54 -8.03
N SER A 46 3.90 -9.30 -8.02
CA SER A 46 3.39 -10.01 -9.19
C SER A 46 2.27 -9.25 -9.91
N ASN A 47 1.92 -8.03 -9.48
CA ASN A 47 0.82 -7.21 -10.01
C ASN A 47 -0.50 -8.00 -10.14
N LYS A 48 -0.89 -8.73 -9.09
CA LYS A 48 -2.09 -9.58 -9.09
C LYS A 48 -3.35 -8.76 -8.82
N GLY A 49 -4.43 -9.12 -9.52
CA GLY A 49 -5.71 -8.44 -9.40
C GLY A 49 -5.70 -7.02 -9.97
N ASP A 50 -6.73 -6.25 -9.64
CA ASP A 50 -6.88 -4.87 -10.11
C ASP A 50 -6.13 -3.86 -9.23
N GLU A 51 -6.19 -2.58 -9.63
CA GLU A 51 -5.48 -1.50 -8.95
C GLU A 51 -5.96 -1.28 -7.49
N TYR A 52 -7.24 -1.52 -7.22
CA TYR A 52 -7.82 -1.37 -5.87
C TYR A 52 -7.41 -2.51 -4.95
N PHE A 53 -7.38 -3.75 -5.46
CA PHE A 53 -6.88 -4.88 -4.71
C PHE A 53 -5.38 -4.75 -4.40
N GLN A 54 -4.59 -4.26 -5.37
CA GLN A 54 -3.18 -3.96 -5.15
C GLN A 54 -2.99 -2.84 -4.10
N ALA A 55 -3.83 -1.79 -4.13
CA ALA A 55 -3.81 -0.76 -3.10
C ALA A 55 -4.12 -1.33 -1.70
N SER A 56 -5.16 -2.16 -1.58
CA SER A 56 -5.50 -2.82 -0.31
C SER A 56 -4.41 -3.79 0.17
N ALA A 57 -3.71 -4.45 -0.74
CA ALA A 57 -2.54 -5.25 -0.42
C ALA A 57 -1.40 -4.39 0.13
N PHE A 58 -1.16 -3.20 -0.43
CA PHE A 58 -0.17 -2.27 0.10
C PHE A 58 -0.50 -1.82 1.52
N GLU A 59 -1.73 -1.36 1.77
CA GLU A 59 -2.19 -0.95 3.11
C GLU A 59 -2.04 -2.10 4.12
N THR A 60 -2.39 -3.32 3.69
CA THR A 60 -2.24 -4.52 4.51
C THR A 60 -0.77 -4.75 4.85
N LEU A 61 0.11 -4.73 3.86
CA LEU A 61 1.55 -4.94 4.07
C LEU A 61 2.14 -3.87 4.99
N TYR A 62 1.85 -2.60 4.70
CA TYR A 62 2.37 -1.47 5.47
C TYR A 62 1.96 -1.58 6.95
N SER A 63 0.70 -1.94 7.21
CA SER A 63 0.19 -2.07 8.58
C SER A 63 0.66 -3.33 9.35
N VAL A 64 1.01 -4.43 8.67
CA VAL A 64 1.58 -5.61 9.33
C VAL A 64 3.10 -5.56 9.44
N ASN A 65 3.76 -4.87 8.52
CA ASN A 65 5.20 -4.76 8.42
C ASN A 65 5.62 -3.43 7.76
N LEU A 66 5.74 -2.40 8.60
CA LEU A 66 6.14 -1.05 8.19
C LEU A 66 7.42 -1.04 7.35
N HIS A 67 8.45 -1.77 7.78
CA HIS A 67 9.74 -1.79 7.08
C HIS A 67 9.62 -2.31 5.64
N LYS A 68 8.82 -3.37 5.41
CA LYS A 68 8.57 -3.87 4.04
C LYS A 68 7.70 -2.93 3.22
N GLY A 69 6.72 -2.26 3.84
CA GLY A 69 5.94 -1.21 3.19
C GLY A 69 6.85 -0.08 2.70
N ILE A 70 7.74 0.40 3.57
CA ILE A 70 8.75 1.41 3.25
C ILE A 70 9.72 0.94 2.15
N GLU A 71 10.19 -0.31 2.21
CA GLU A 71 11.07 -0.88 1.17
C GLU A 71 10.39 -0.86 -0.21
N LEU A 72 9.09 -1.17 -0.26
CA LEU A 72 8.30 -1.12 -1.49
C LEU A 72 8.05 0.29 -1.99
N ILE A 73 7.87 1.28 -1.13
CA ILE A 73 7.78 2.67 -1.59
C ILE A 73 9.12 3.11 -2.21
N LYS A 74 10.24 2.73 -1.58
CA LYS A 74 11.59 3.04 -2.08
C LYS A 74 11.90 2.29 -3.39
N ASN A 75 11.33 1.10 -3.59
CA ASN A 75 11.56 0.24 -4.75
C ASN A 75 10.23 -0.32 -5.27
N PRO A 76 9.38 0.52 -5.90
CA PRO A 76 8.05 0.11 -6.29
C PRO A 76 8.10 -0.94 -7.42
N PRO A 77 7.15 -1.88 -7.46
CA PRO A 77 6.99 -2.77 -8.61
C PRO A 77 6.65 -1.93 -9.85
N MET A 78 7.10 -2.39 -11.02
CA MET A 78 6.81 -1.74 -12.30
C MET A 78 5.93 -2.67 -13.15
N PRO A 79 4.81 -2.18 -13.72
CA PRO A 79 4.27 -0.82 -13.58
C PRO A 79 3.63 -0.57 -12.21
N LEU A 80 3.75 0.65 -11.68
CA LEU A 80 3.03 1.10 -10.49
C LEU A 80 1.73 1.80 -10.92
N ASN A 81 0.57 1.29 -10.48
CA ASN A 81 -0.72 1.90 -10.77
C ASN A 81 -1.02 3.08 -9.83
N THR A 82 -1.93 3.96 -10.25
CA THR A 82 -2.28 5.18 -9.50
C THR A 82 -2.96 4.90 -8.16
N ALA A 83 -3.78 3.85 -8.04
CA ALA A 83 -4.45 3.53 -6.78
C ALA A 83 -3.45 3.06 -5.70
N THR A 84 -2.49 2.23 -6.08
CA THR A 84 -1.42 1.77 -5.18
C THR A 84 -0.47 2.92 -4.80
N LEU A 85 -0.16 3.84 -5.73
CA LEU A 85 0.56 5.05 -5.39
C LEU A 85 -0.23 5.94 -4.41
N SER A 86 -1.55 6.08 -4.59
CA SER A 86 -2.43 6.79 -3.65
C SER A 86 -2.32 6.21 -2.24
N ALA A 87 -2.46 4.88 -2.11
CA ALA A 87 -2.35 4.19 -0.83
C ALA A 87 -0.96 4.38 -0.17
N MET A 88 0.12 4.36 -0.96
CA MET A 88 1.47 4.67 -0.48
C MET A 88 1.57 6.09 0.10
N ILE A 89 0.97 7.07 -0.57
CA ILE A 89 0.95 8.45 -0.14
C ILE A 89 0.10 8.61 1.11
N GLU A 90 -1.10 8.02 1.14
CA GLU A 90 -2.01 8.08 2.28
C GLU A 90 -1.37 7.52 3.55
N CYS A 91 -0.82 6.30 3.50
CA CYS A 91 -0.16 5.69 4.67
C CYS A 91 0.97 6.57 5.24
N ILE A 92 1.81 7.16 4.38
CA ILE A 92 2.90 8.04 4.81
C ILE A 92 2.38 9.39 5.33
N THR A 93 1.27 9.88 4.78
CA THR A 93 0.65 11.13 5.23
C THR A 93 0.00 10.96 6.60
N GLU A 94 -0.67 9.83 6.83
CA GLU A 94 -1.24 9.46 8.13
C GLU A 94 -0.16 9.38 9.23
N ASP A 95 0.98 8.78 8.91
CA ASP A 95 2.09 8.61 9.84
C ASP A 95 2.95 9.88 10.03
N SER A 96 2.58 11.01 9.42
CA SER A 96 3.29 12.29 9.60
C SER A 96 3.41 12.73 11.07
N GLY A 97 2.44 12.35 11.90
CA GLY A 97 2.42 12.65 13.34
C GLY A 97 3.47 11.90 14.17
N VAL A 98 4.08 10.83 13.64
CA VAL A 98 5.04 9.98 14.36
C VAL A 98 6.47 10.07 13.82
N VAL A 99 6.76 11.03 12.94
CA VAL A 99 8.07 11.22 12.29
C VAL A 99 9.24 11.35 13.28
N VAL A 100 9.00 11.87 14.48
CA VAL A 100 10.04 12.00 15.52
C VAL A 100 10.54 10.63 15.97
N ASP A 101 9.64 9.66 16.12
CA ASP A 101 9.94 8.29 16.54
C ASP A 101 10.32 7.40 15.35
N HIS A 102 9.83 7.75 14.16
CA HIS A 102 10.04 7.04 12.90
C HIS A 102 10.58 7.98 11.80
N PRO A 103 11.86 8.39 11.86
CA PRO A 103 12.46 9.30 10.89
C PRO A 103 12.44 8.75 9.45
N GLU A 104 12.35 7.43 9.29
CA GLU A 104 12.19 6.77 7.99
C GLU A 104 10.93 7.21 7.23
N ILE A 105 9.86 7.62 7.94
CA ILE A 105 8.64 8.16 7.31
C ILE A 105 8.96 9.41 6.48
N LEU A 106 9.77 10.32 7.05
CA LEU A 106 10.16 11.56 6.37
C LEU A 106 11.06 11.31 5.17
N GLU A 107 11.95 10.32 5.25
CA GLU A 107 12.76 9.92 4.09
C GLU A 107 11.89 9.41 2.96
N VAL A 108 10.88 8.60 3.29
CA VAL A 108 9.97 8.01 2.32
C VAL A 108 9.03 9.05 1.71
N ALA A 109 8.58 10.02 2.51
CA ALA A 109 7.82 11.16 2.00
C ALA A 109 8.63 11.93 0.94
N LYS A 110 9.94 12.12 1.13
CA LYS A 110 10.79 12.76 0.09
C LYS A 110 10.86 11.93 -1.19
N VAL A 111 10.96 10.61 -1.07
CA VAL A 111 10.92 9.71 -2.24
C VAL A 111 9.60 9.84 -2.98
N LEU A 112 8.47 9.83 -2.26
CA LEU A 112 7.15 10.02 -2.86
C LEU A 112 7.01 11.38 -3.53
N LYS A 113 7.56 12.45 -2.95
CA LYS A 113 7.55 13.80 -3.55
C LYS A 113 8.27 13.81 -4.90
N GLU A 114 9.39 13.10 -5.05
CA GLU A 114 10.05 12.96 -6.35
C GLU A 114 9.23 12.11 -7.33
N THR A 115 8.58 11.03 -6.87
CA THR A 115 7.66 10.23 -7.71
C THR A 115 6.51 11.07 -8.24
N ILE A 116 5.89 11.89 -7.38
CA ILE A 116 4.77 12.79 -7.72
C ILE A 116 5.15 13.79 -8.80
N ARG A 117 6.37 14.35 -8.76
CA ARG A 117 6.86 15.31 -9.77
C ARG A 117 6.93 14.73 -11.18
N ASN A 118 6.99 13.40 -11.31
CA ASN A 118 7.09 12.71 -12.59
C ASN A 118 5.73 12.25 -13.14
N LEU A 119 4.63 12.48 -12.40
CA LEU A 119 3.29 12.11 -12.84
C LEU A 119 2.81 13.00 -13.99
N ASN A 120 2.06 12.41 -14.91
CA ASN A 120 1.36 13.14 -15.95
C ASN A 120 0.03 13.73 -15.45
N SER A 121 -0.59 14.61 -16.24
CA SER A 121 -1.81 15.31 -15.83
C SER A 121 -3.01 14.38 -15.56
N GLN A 122 -3.11 13.24 -16.24
CA GLN A 122 -4.17 12.26 -16.00
C GLN A 122 -3.95 11.54 -14.67
N GLU A 123 -2.71 11.17 -14.36
CA GLU A 123 -2.35 10.53 -13.09
C GLU A 123 -2.59 11.48 -11.92
N ILE A 124 -2.14 12.74 -12.03
CA ILE A 124 -2.38 13.79 -11.02
C ILE A 124 -3.88 13.95 -10.77
N HIS A 125 -4.70 14.00 -11.82
CA HIS A 125 -6.15 14.17 -11.66
C HIS A 125 -6.82 13.00 -10.93
N ARG A 126 -6.31 11.77 -11.08
CA ARG A 126 -6.87 10.58 -10.42
C ARG A 126 -6.65 10.55 -8.91
N ILE A 127 -5.57 11.15 -8.43
CA ILE A 127 -5.19 11.12 -7.01
C ILE A 127 -5.08 12.53 -6.42
N GLN A 128 -5.82 13.49 -7.00
CA GLN A 128 -5.69 14.91 -6.67
C GLN A 128 -5.88 15.19 -5.17
N ASP A 129 -6.95 14.67 -4.57
CA ASP A 129 -7.27 14.90 -3.15
C ASP A 129 -6.15 14.37 -2.25
N THR A 130 -5.61 13.19 -2.58
CA THR A 130 -4.48 12.57 -1.88
C THR A 130 -3.19 13.38 -2.02
N LEU A 131 -2.94 13.97 -3.20
CA LEU A 131 -1.79 14.83 -3.42
C LEU A 131 -1.90 16.16 -2.66
N GLU A 132 -3.09 16.76 -2.63
CA GLU A 132 -3.35 18.00 -1.89
C GLU A 132 -3.07 17.78 -0.40
N TRP A 133 -3.62 16.72 0.18
CA TRP A 133 -3.38 16.38 1.59
C TRP A 133 -1.89 16.11 1.90
N PHE A 134 -1.20 15.38 1.02
CA PHE A 134 0.23 15.12 1.17
C PHE A 134 1.07 16.41 1.16
N LEU A 135 0.78 17.34 0.23
CA LEU A 135 1.51 18.60 0.10
C LEU A 135 1.21 19.56 1.26
N GLU A 136 0.00 19.56 1.80
CA GLU A 136 -0.36 20.30 3.01
C GLU A 136 0.36 19.76 4.24
N THR A 137 0.51 18.44 4.33
CA THR A 137 1.17 17.76 5.44
C THR A 137 2.69 17.95 5.42
N TYR A 138 3.28 17.97 4.22
CA TYR A 138 4.72 18.08 4.01
C TYR A 138 5.12 19.28 3.14
N PRO A 139 4.85 20.53 3.58
CA PRO A 139 5.10 21.72 2.77
C PRO A 139 6.61 21.93 2.50
N ASP A 140 7.46 21.58 3.46
CA ASP A 140 8.88 21.97 3.48
C ASP A 140 9.86 20.86 3.08
N ILE A 141 9.38 19.66 2.71
CA ILE A 141 10.25 18.50 2.44
C ILE A 141 10.82 18.46 1.03
#